data_AF-X1H421-F1
#
_entry.id   AF-X1H421-F1
#
_cell.length_a   1.000
_cell.length_b   1.000
_cell.length_c   1.000
_cell.angle_alpha   90.00
_cell.angle_beta   90.00
_cell.angle_gamma   90.00
#
_symmetry.space_group_name_H-M   'P 1'
#
loop_
_entity.id
_entity.type
_entity.pdbx_description
1 polymer ?
#
loop_
_entity_poly.entity_id
_entity_poly.type
_entity_poly.pdbx_seq_one_letter_code
_entity_poly.pdbx_strand_id
1 'polypeptide(L)'
;RFTNLVGEDRENLNLNRARMMERIRELEELRNGIERRTRIQRHQARCLYCGRIIPRDQDFCDWCGHRRDDDDDFFPYPFIFRDPGGGGGGGGSMKGEIAIPVKVMA
;
A
#
# COMPACT_ATOMS: atom_id res chain seq x y z
N ARG A 1 41.86 -4.81 -52.05
CA ARG A 1 40.88 -5.62 -51.29
C ARG A 1 40.73 -5.16 -49.82
N PHE A 2 41.04 -3.89 -49.48
CA PHE A 2 41.06 -3.40 -48.09
C PHE A 2 39.86 -2.52 -47.70
N THR A 3 38.94 -2.21 -48.62
CA THR A 3 37.83 -1.28 -48.40
C THR A 3 36.62 -1.89 -47.70
N ASN A 4 36.53 -3.22 -47.61
CA ASN A 4 35.32 -3.89 -47.14
C ASN A 4 35.24 -4.00 -45.59
N LEU A 5 36.38 -4.19 -44.91
CA LEU A 5 36.42 -4.37 -43.45
C LEU A 5 36.01 -3.10 -42.67
N VAL A 6 36.39 -1.91 -43.15
CA VAL A 6 36.03 -0.63 -42.52
C VAL A 6 34.53 -0.30 -42.68
N GLY A 7 33.91 -0.83 -43.74
CA GLY A 7 32.47 -0.70 -43.98
C GLY A 7 31.64 -1.53 -43.00
N GLU A 8 32.06 -2.77 -42.76
CA GLU A 8 31.37 -3.73 -41.87
C GLU A 8 31.37 -3.26 -40.40
N ASP A 9 32.49 -2.70 -39.91
CA ASP A 9 32.55 -2.17 -38.54
C ASP A 9 31.63 -0.97 -38.34
N ARG A 10 31.52 -0.09 -39.36
CA ARG A 10 30.66 1.09 -39.30
C ARG A 10 29.18 0.72 -39.38
N GLU A 11 28.84 -0.27 -40.21
CA GLU A 11 27.47 -0.77 -40.32
C GLU A 11 27.02 -1.49 -39.05
N ASN A 12 27.90 -2.31 -38.44
CA ASN A 12 27.65 -2.93 -37.15
C ASN A 12 27.47 -1.91 -36.02
N LEU A 13 28.27 -0.84 -36.00
CA LEU A 13 28.11 0.24 -35.02
C LEU A 13 26.75 0.95 -35.19
N ASN A 14 26.34 1.23 -36.43
CA ASN A 14 25.06 1.86 -36.73
C ASN A 14 23.88 0.96 -36.33
N LEU A 15 23.98 -0.34 -36.60
CA LEU A 15 22.97 -1.32 -36.21
C LEU A 15 22.85 -1.45 -34.68
N ASN A 16 23.98 -1.50 -33.98
CA ASN A 16 24.01 -1.53 -32.52
C ASN A 16 23.44 -0.25 -31.91
N ARG A 17 23.73 0.91 -32.50
CA ARG A 17 23.14 2.18 -32.11
C ARG A 17 21.62 2.19 -32.32
N ALA A 18 21.13 1.68 -33.45
CA ALA A 18 19.69 1.59 -33.72
C ALA A 18 18.97 0.71 -32.70
N ARG A 19 19.51 -0.48 -32.43
CA ARG A 19 18.99 -1.40 -31.40
C ARG A 19 19.01 -0.78 -30.00
N MET A 20 20.05 -0.03 -29.68
CA MET A 20 20.15 0.67 -28.39
C MET A 20 19.08 1.77 -28.27
N MET A 21 18.84 2.53 -29.34
CA MET A 21 17.81 3.57 -29.36
C MET A 21 16.39 2.99 -29.24
N GLU A 22 16.13 1.83 -29.84
CA GLU A 22 14.87 1.11 -29.69
C GLU A 22 14.64 0.68 -28.23
N ARG A 23 15.64 0.07 -27.60
CA ARG A 23 15.60 -0.27 -26.16
C ARG A 23 15.37 0.94 -25.26
N ILE A 24 15.98 2.07 -25.56
CA ILE A 24 15.77 3.31 -24.78
C ILE A 24 14.28 3.72 -24.85
N ARG A 25 13.68 3.69 -26.04
CA ARG A 25 12.25 4.02 -26.21
C ARG A 25 11.35 3.08 -25.41
N GLU A 26 11.59 1.77 -25.49
CA GLU A 26 10.84 0.78 -24.72
C GLU A 26 10.92 1.03 -23.20
N LEU A 27 12.12 1.34 -22.70
CA LEU A 27 12.32 1.64 -21.28
C LEU A 27 11.60 2.92 -20.85
N GLU A 28 11.59 3.95 -21.71
CA GLU A 28 10.85 5.19 -21.45
C GLU A 28 9.34 4.95 -21.40
N GLU A 29 8.80 4.14 -22.30
CA GLU A 29 7.38 3.74 -22.27
C GLU A 29 7.05 2.96 -20.99
N LEU A 30 7.91 2.04 -20.58
CA LEU A 30 7.75 1.27 -19.35
C LEU A 30 7.76 2.19 -18.12
N ARG A 31 8.72 3.10 -18.03
CA ARG A 31 8.82 4.12 -16.98
C ARG A 31 7.54 4.94 -16.91
N ASN A 32 7.11 5.51 -18.04
CA ASN A 32 5.89 6.32 -18.11
C ASN A 32 4.64 5.51 -17.71
N GLY A 33 4.61 4.20 -17.99
CA GLY A 33 3.56 3.28 -17.54
C GLY A 33 3.57 3.03 -16.02
N ILE A 34 4.74 2.92 -15.41
CA ILE A 34 4.90 2.76 -13.95
C ILE A 34 4.51 4.05 -13.22
N GLU A 35 4.95 5.21 -13.72
CA GLU A 35 4.60 6.52 -13.16
C GLU A 35 3.09 6.77 -13.13
N ARG A 36 2.39 6.45 -14.23
CA ARG A 36 0.92 6.56 -14.29
C ARG A 36 0.24 5.67 -13.24
N ARG A 37 0.68 4.42 -13.09
CA ARG A 37 0.13 3.47 -12.11
C ARG A 37 0.39 3.90 -10.67
N THR A 38 1.60 4.35 -10.37
CA THR A 38 1.96 4.83 -9.02
C THR A 38 1.18 6.09 -8.65
N ARG A 39 0.94 7.00 -9.59
CA ARG A 39 0.07 8.17 -9.36
C ARG A 39 -1.34 7.75 -8.96
N ILE A 40 -1.97 6.85 -9.70
CA ILE A 40 -3.33 6.36 -9.39
C ILE A 40 -3.37 5.69 -8.00
N GLN A 41 -2.39 4.85 -7.68
CA GLN A 41 -2.30 4.21 -6.36
C GLN A 41 -2.07 5.20 -5.22
N ARG A 42 -1.30 6.27 -5.44
CA ARG A 42 -1.11 7.32 -4.42
C ARG A 42 -2.40 8.06 -4.08
N HIS A 43 -3.37 8.12 -4.99
CA HIS A 43 -4.68 8.73 -4.76
C HIS A 43 -5.75 7.73 -4.32
N GLN A 44 -5.39 6.46 -4.13
CA GLN A 44 -6.30 5.43 -3.65
C GLN A 44 -5.78 4.85 -2.33
N ALA A 45 -6.69 4.53 -1.42
CA ALA A 45 -6.40 3.81 -0.18
C ALA A 45 -7.42 2.72 0.04
N ARG A 46 -7.04 1.70 0.78
CA ARG A 46 -7.96 0.66 1.24
C ARG A 46 -8.54 1.09 2.58
N CYS A 47 -9.86 1.06 2.72
CA CYS A 47 -10.52 1.21 4.01
C CYS A 47 -10.11 0.05 4.94
N LEU A 48 -9.61 0.37 6.14
CA LEU A 48 -9.18 -0.64 7.12
C LEU A 48 -10.33 -1.49 7.67
N TYR A 49 -11.55 -0.94 7.67
CA TYR A 49 -12.74 -1.61 8.23
C TYR A 49 -13.41 -2.56 7.23
N CYS A 50 -13.64 -2.11 5.99
CA CYS A 50 -14.39 -2.89 4.99
C CYS A 50 -13.55 -3.41 3.82
N GLY A 51 -12.28 -3.01 3.72
CA GLY A 51 -11.36 -3.48 2.68
C GLY A 51 -11.59 -2.90 1.28
N ARG A 52 -12.56 -1.99 1.10
CA ARG A 52 -12.84 -1.35 -0.20
C ARG A 52 -11.80 -0.28 -0.53
N ILE A 53 -11.55 -0.08 -1.82
CA ILE A 53 -10.70 1.00 -2.30
C ILE A 53 -11.52 2.29 -2.33
N ILE A 54 -11.02 3.31 -1.63
CA ILE A 54 -11.57 4.66 -1.56
C ILE A 54 -10.51 5.67 -1.99
N PRO A 55 -10.90 6.86 -2.49
CA PRO A 55 -9.97 7.96 -2.73
C PRO A 55 -9.23 8.34 -1.45
N ARG A 56 -7.94 8.69 -1.55
CA ARG A 56 -7.15 9.15 -0.40
C ARG A 56 -7.65 10.49 0.16
N ASP A 57 -8.28 11.29 -0.68
CA ASP A 57 -8.73 12.64 -0.31
C ASP A 57 -10.08 12.62 0.47
N GLN A 58 -10.61 11.43 0.77
CA GLN A 58 -11.81 11.25 1.58
C GLN A 58 -11.46 10.89 3.02
N ASP A 59 -12.04 11.65 3.96
CA ASP A 59 -11.90 11.40 5.40
C ASP A 59 -12.71 10.19 5.87
N PHE A 60 -13.78 9.84 5.13
CA PHE A 60 -14.73 8.78 5.47
C PHE A 60 -14.93 7.82 4.31
N CYS A 61 -15.19 6.54 4.61
CA CYS A 61 -15.56 5.57 3.59
C CYS A 61 -17.05 5.71 3.22
N ASP A 62 -17.36 6.04 1.97
CA ASP A 62 -18.74 6.13 1.44
C ASP A 62 -19.56 4.84 1.60
N TRP A 63 -18.91 3.70 1.80
CA TRP A 63 -19.56 2.38 1.89
C TRP A 63 -19.88 1.95 3.31
N CYS A 64 -18.99 2.21 4.26
CA CYS A 64 -19.14 1.75 5.65
C CYS A 64 -19.20 2.88 6.69
N GLY A 65 -19.04 4.14 6.26
CA GLY A 65 -19.11 5.33 7.11
C GLY A 65 -17.95 5.53 8.09
N HIS A 66 -16.98 4.61 8.14
CA HIS A 66 -15.84 4.71 9.06
C HIS A 66 -14.81 5.71 8.56
N ARG A 67 -14.13 6.37 9.51
CA ARG A 67 -13.03 7.28 9.20
C ARG A 67 -11.81 6.51 8.72
N ARG A 68 -11.04 7.18 7.87
CA ARG A 68 -9.83 6.62 7.27
C ARG A 68 -8.64 6.62 8.23
N ASP A 69 -8.51 7.67 9.04
CA ASP A 69 -7.39 7.94 9.92
C ASP A 69 -7.75 7.75 11.41
N ASP A 70 -8.64 6.80 11.72
CA ASP A 70 -8.79 6.31 13.10
C ASP A 70 -7.56 5.46 13.46
N ASP A 71 -6.40 6.09 13.43
CA ASP A 71 -5.16 5.67 14.06
C ASP A 71 -5.24 6.06 15.55
N ASP A 72 -6.25 5.57 16.28
CA ASP A 72 -6.07 5.44 17.71
C ASP A 72 -5.09 4.29 17.91
N ASP A 73 -3.89 4.61 18.40
CA ASP A 73 -2.77 3.74 18.77
C ASP A 73 -3.18 2.53 19.65
N PHE A 74 -3.95 1.59 19.10
CA PHE A 74 -4.50 0.47 19.84
C PHE A 74 -4.56 -0.77 18.95
N PHE A 75 -3.43 -1.48 18.96
CA PHE A 75 -3.23 -2.89 18.60
C PHE A 75 -4.44 -3.57 17.94
N PRO A 76 -4.40 -3.85 16.62
CA PRO A 76 -5.46 -4.58 15.96
C PRO A 76 -5.31 -6.07 16.30
N TYR A 77 -5.81 -6.49 17.46
CA TYR A 77 -6.07 -7.91 17.68
C TYR A 77 -7.39 -8.28 16.99
N PRO A 78 -7.38 -9.20 16.01
CA PRO A 78 -8.55 -9.50 15.17
C PRO A 78 -9.57 -10.44 15.87
N PHE A 79 -9.72 -10.35 17.20
CA PHE A 79 -10.46 -11.35 17.99
C PHE A 79 -11.54 -10.80 18.93
N ILE A 80 -11.96 -9.54 18.80
CA ILE A 80 -13.12 -9.06 19.55
C ILE A 80 -14.31 -9.02 18.61
N PHE A 81 -15.09 -10.10 18.62
CA PHE A 81 -16.46 -10.13 18.11
C PHE A 81 -17.23 -9.01 18.83
N ARG A 82 -17.39 -7.85 18.16
CA ARG A 82 -18.38 -6.86 18.58
C ARG A 82 -19.73 -7.37 18.08
N ASP A 83 -20.51 -7.94 18.99
CA ASP A 83 -21.90 -8.29 18.74
C ASP A 83 -22.69 -7.04 18.27
N PRO A 84 -23.69 -7.20 17.40
CA PRO A 84 -24.49 -6.10 16.88
C PRO A 84 -25.49 -5.66 17.96
N GLY A 85 -25.07 -4.80 18.89
CA GLY A 85 -26.00 -4.19 19.84
C GLY A 85 -25.33 -3.45 20.99
N GLY A 86 -25.45 -2.12 20.99
CA GLY A 86 -25.05 -1.23 22.09
C GLY A 86 -23.64 -0.67 21.91
N GLY A 87 -23.36 0.63 22.00
CA GLY A 87 -24.07 1.71 22.66
C GLY A 87 -23.13 2.37 23.67
N GLY A 88 -22.48 3.48 23.28
CA GLY A 88 -22.08 4.59 24.16
C GLY A 88 -20.94 4.42 25.19
N GLY A 89 -20.29 5.56 25.49
CA GLY A 89 -19.48 5.80 26.69
C GLY A 89 -17.97 5.63 26.44
N GLY A 90 -17.12 6.67 26.48
CA GLY A 90 -17.19 7.89 27.27
C GLY A 90 -16.59 7.66 28.66
N GLY A 91 -15.30 7.99 28.80
CA GLY A 91 -14.64 8.53 30.00
C GLY A 91 -14.83 7.86 31.37
N GLY A 92 -13.70 7.51 31.99
CA GLY A 92 -13.47 7.83 33.41
C GLY A 92 -13.55 6.68 34.42
N SER A 93 -12.40 6.43 35.07
CA SER A 93 -12.25 6.39 36.53
C SER A 93 -13.16 5.47 37.36
N MET A 94 -12.58 4.38 37.91
CA MET A 94 -12.34 4.18 39.35
C MET A 94 -12.36 2.68 39.76
N LYS A 95 -11.25 2.27 40.40
CA LYS A 95 -11.12 1.37 41.57
C LYS A 95 -12.00 0.10 41.64
N GLY A 96 -11.33 -1.05 41.61
CA GLY A 96 -11.84 -2.31 42.14
C GLY A 96 -10.67 -3.24 42.49
N GLU A 97 -10.40 -3.40 43.78
CA GLU A 97 -9.45 -4.36 44.34
C GLU A 97 -9.92 -5.78 44.01
N ILE A 98 -9.10 -6.58 43.31
CA ILE A 98 -9.37 -8.00 43.09
C ILE A 98 -8.55 -8.78 44.12
N ALA A 99 -9.21 -9.23 45.18
CA ALA A 99 -8.64 -10.19 46.13
C ALA A 99 -8.52 -11.56 45.45
N ILE A 100 -7.29 -12.06 45.30
CA ILE A 100 -6.99 -13.39 44.76
C ILE A 100 -6.85 -14.36 45.94
N PRO A 101 -7.69 -15.39 46.10
CA PRO A 101 -7.46 -16.42 47.11
C PRO A 101 -6.35 -17.38 46.63
N VAL A 102 -5.21 -17.37 47.29
CA VAL A 102 -4.12 -18.33 47.06
C VAL A 102 -4.47 -19.62 47.81
N LYS A 103 -4.79 -20.69 47.08
CA LYS A 103 -5.01 -22.02 47.66
C LYS A 103 -3.66 -22.66 47.99
N VAL A 104 -3.30 -22.67 49.26
CA VAL A 104 -2.14 -23.43 49.77
C VAL A 104 -2.57 -24.88 49.89
N MET A 105 -1.88 -25.80 49.22
CA MET A 105 -1.99 -27.23 49.50
C MET A 105 -0.78 -27.65 50.33
N ALA A 106 -1.06 -28.13 51.54
CA ALA A 106 -0.11 -28.76 52.45
C ALA A 106 0.14 -30.22 52.07
#